data_AF-A0A1F8JRJ2-F1
#
_entry.id   AF-A0A1F8JRJ2-F1
#
_cell.length_a   1.000
_cell.length_b   1.000
_cell.length_c   1.000
_cell.angle_alpha   90.00
_cell.angle_beta   90.00
_cell.angle_gamma   90.00
#
_symmetry.space_group_name_H-M   'P 1'
#
loop_
_entity.id
_entity.type
_entity.pdbx_description
1 polymer ?
#
loop_
_entity_poly.entity_id
_entity_poly.type
_entity_poly.pdbx_seq_one_letter_code
_entity_poly.pdbx_strand_id
1 'polypeptide(L)'
;MFEVIKKHWISIFSVLALGSFGVILYRACSGYYDCPSDGVAQIVGGSLGYAFLGFFVLNSLRKRFKKGKLEFWLLCCSVSFSLCTIYESVNLKKQKEILSKSKHEIAQIGQDLFGGTCVQEPCKNYSTDEYGDFAPILRLLQQTIAFSEEVSSELDHEIAGLENMLLPDKLSDYDHLVQSKEKLERFINKLNDSENKLNSGMSQVEMQINSAHFDKDTYKEAALKGFCEGRARSQGLIDEYYNVERSFASKAIRLIDFLSEFYGYYSVSAGKLIFQDEISAERYNQLFQEVIDLVQEEEAVVNQIEEHRQSVYQKWNSQ
;
A
#
# COMPACT_ATOMS: atom_id res chain seq x y z
N MET A 1 49.32 -30.72 42.43
CA MET A 1 49.15 -30.51 40.97
C MET A 1 47.73 -30.03 40.62
N PHE A 2 46.67 -30.68 41.10
CA PHE A 2 45.27 -30.25 40.89
C PHE A 2 44.91 -28.84 41.41
N GLU A 3 45.48 -28.39 42.52
CA GLU A 3 45.27 -27.03 43.07
C GLU A 3 45.89 -25.91 42.21
N VAL A 4 47.05 -26.19 41.59
CA VAL A 4 47.75 -25.24 40.73
C VAL A 4 46.97 -25.06 39.42
N ILE A 5 46.44 -26.17 38.88
CA ILE A 5 45.55 -26.17 37.72
C ILE A 5 44.29 -25.35 38.03
N LYS A 6 43.63 -25.56 39.18
CA LYS A 6 42.45 -24.77 39.62
C LYS A 6 42.71 -23.27 39.70
N LYS A 7 43.90 -22.87 40.17
CA LYS A 7 44.30 -21.46 40.29
C LYS A 7 44.54 -20.81 38.92
N HIS A 8 45.05 -21.55 37.95
CA HIS A 8 45.35 -21.02 36.61
C HIS A 8 44.14 -21.03 35.68
N TRP A 9 43.15 -21.91 35.88
CA TRP A 9 41.89 -21.87 35.13
C TRP A 9 41.16 -20.53 35.25
N ILE A 10 41.21 -19.90 36.43
CA ILE A 10 40.57 -18.58 36.66
C ILE A 10 41.29 -17.49 35.84
N SER A 11 42.63 -17.50 35.80
CA SER A 11 43.41 -16.57 34.96
C SER A 11 43.20 -16.81 33.46
N ILE A 12 43.14 -18.07 33.04
CA ILE A 12 42.93 -18.42 31.63
C ILE A 12 41.54 -17.98 31.17
N PHE A 13 40.49 -18.21 31.98
CA PHE A 13 39.14 -17.74 31.67
C PHE A 13 39.03 -16.21 31.66
N SER A 14 39.75 -15.50 32.53
CA SER A 14 39.72 -14.03 32.56
C SER A 14 40.46 -13.39 31.38
N VAL A 15 41.57 -13.99 30.92
CA VAL A 15 42.27 -13.54 29.70
C VAL A 15 41.45 -13.83 28.44
N LEU A 16 40.83 -15.02 28.33
CA LEU A 16 39.93 -15.34 27.22
C LEU A 16 38.69 -14.44 27.19
N ALA A 17 38.16 -14.08 28.35
CA ALA A 17 37.03 -13.16 28.45
C ALA A 17 37.39 -11.69 28.16
N LEU A 18 38.60 -11.25 28.49
CA LEU A 18 39.11 -9.93 28.08
C LEU A 18 39.36 -9.86 26.56
N GLY A 19 39.85 -10.95 25.97
CA GLY A 19 40.02 -11.08 24.52
C GLY A 19 38.68 -10.99 23.77
N SER A 20 37.63 -11.65 24.24
CA SER A 20 36.29 -11.55 23.65
C SER A 20 35.65 -10.18 23.89
N PHE A 21 35.90 -9.54 25.03
CA PHE A 21 35.44 -8.17 25.32
C PHE A 21 36.05 -7.13 24.37
N GLY A 22 37.33 -7.28 24.01
CA GLY A 22 37.98 -6.43 23.01
C GLY A 22 37.36 -6.52 21.61
N VAL A 23 36.93 -7.72 21.20
CA VAL A 23 36.24 -7.95 19.92
C VAL A 23 34.81 -7.37 19.93
N ILE A 24 34.12 -7.44 21.07
CA ILE A 24 32.77 -6.89 21.26
C ILE A 24 32.79 -5.36 21.28
N LEU A 25 33.71 -4.74 22.03
CA LEU A 25 33.88 -3.28 22.04
C LEU A 25 34.30 -2.76 20.67
N TYR A 26 35.21 -3.46 19.97
CA TYR A 26 35.60 -3.09 18.61
C TYR A 26 34.40 -3.08 17.65
N ARG A 27 33.50 -4.08 17.73
CA ARG A 27 32.28 -4.13 16.92
C ARG A 27 31.18 -3.15 17.37
N ALA A 28 31.06 -2.87 18.66
CA ALA A 28 30.12 -1.87 19.19
C ALA A 28 30.55 -0.44 18.82
N CYS A 29 31.86 -0.17 18.73
CA CYS A 29 32.39 1.12 18.33
C CYS A 29 32.47 1.31 16.80
N SER A 30 32.46 0.23 16.00
CA SER A 30 32.54 0.30 14.53
C SER A 30 31.18 0.30 13.81
N GLY A 31 30.06 0.15 14.52
CA GLY A 31 28.74 -0.05 13.92
C GLY A 31 27.73 1.03 14.32
N TYR A 32 27.89 2.22 13.74
CA TYR A 32 26.79 3.17 13.61
C TYR A 32 26.36 3.14 12.14
N TYR A 33 25.06 2.86 11.92
CA TYR A 33 24.27 2.82 10.68
C TYR A 33 23.90 1.44 10.08
N ASP A 34 22.58 1.17 10.17
CA ASP A 34 21.69 0.56 9.18
C ASP A 34 21.92 -0.88 8.69
N CYS A 35 22.17 -1.84 9.60
CA CYS A 35 21.92 -3.24 9.28
C CYS A 35 21.12 -3.98 10.36
N PRO A 36 20.00 -4.65 10.02
CA PRO A 36 19.19 -5.39 10.99
C PRO A 36 20.00 -6.44 11.75
N SER A 37 21.01 -7.07 11.16
CA SER A 37 21.93 -8.03 11.82
C SER A 37 22.54 -7.49 13.11
N ASP A 38 22.70 -6.17 13.21
CA ASP A 38 23.43 -5.53 14.28
C ASP A 38 22.62 -5.48 15.57
N GLY A 39 21.29 -5.45 15.49
CA GLY A 39 20.43 -5.50 16.69
C GLY A 39 20.51 -6.82 17.45
N VAL A 40 20.66 -7.95 16.75
CA VAL A 40 20.84 -9.27 17.41
C VAL A 40 22.24 -9.38 18.00
N ALA A 41 23.25 -8.88 17.28
CA ALA A 41 24.62 -8.82 17.80
C ALA A 41 24.75 -7.86 19.01
N GLN A 42 24.04 -6.74 19.01
CA GLN A 42 24.00 -5.77 20.11
C GLN A 42 23.29 -6.32 21.34
N ILE A 43 22.18 -7.03 21.17
CA ILE A 43 21.48 -7.65 22.30
C ILE A 43 22.31 -8.78 22.88
N VAL A 44 22.80 -9.72 22.06
CA VAL A 44 23.72 -10.77 22.52
C VAL A 44 24.98 -10.19 23.18
N GLY A 45 25.55 -9.13 22.61
CA GLY A 45 26.72 -8.43 23.13
C GLY A 45 26.45 -7.70 24.46
N GLY A 46 25.34 -6.97 24.55
CA GLY A 46 24.90 -6.30 25.77
C GLY A 46 24.60 -7.28 26.89
N SER A 47 23.93 -8.39 26.57
CA SER A 47 23.68 -9.49 27.50
C SER A 47 24.95 -10.12 28.04
N LEU A 48 25.96 -10.36 27.18
CA LEU A 48 27.27 -10.84 27.59
C LEU A 48 27.99 -9.81 28.49
N GLY A 49 27.85 -8.52 28.19
CA GLY A 49 28.36 -7.42 29.01
C GLY A 49 27.75 -7.39 30.41
N TYR A 50 26.43 -7.53 30.55
CA TYR A 50 25.75 -7.58 31.85
C TYR A 50 26.09 -8.85 32.64
N ALA A 51 26.23 -10.01 31.98
CA ALA A 51 26.71 -11.22 32.63
C ALA A 51 28.14 -11.05 33.20
N PHE A 52 28.98 -10.27 32.51
CA PHE A 52 30.34 -9.94 32.95
C PHE A 52 30.35 -8.94 34.11
N LEU A 53 29.52 -7.90 34.06
CA LEU A 53 29.33 -6.94 35.16
C LEU A 53 28.79 -7.64 36.41
N GLY A 54 27.84 -8.56 36.24
CA GLY A 54 27.36 -9.47 37.26
C GLY A 54 28.52 -10.26 37.88
N PHE A 55 29.34 -10.93 37.06
CA PHE A 55 30.51 -11.68 37.53
C PHE A 55 31.48 -10.82 38.37
N PHE A 56 31.71 -9.56 37.99
CA PHE A 56 32.57 -8.62 38.72
C PHE A 56 32.00 -8.21 40.08
N VAL A 57 30.72 -7.82 40.13
CA VAL A 57 30.00 -7.51 41.37
C VAL A 57 29.96 -8.74 42.29
N LEU A 58 29.83 -9.93 41.70
CA LEU A 58 29.79 -11.21 42.40
C LEU A 58 31.14 -11.65 42.96
N ASN A 59 32.26 -11.32 42.31
CA ASN A 59 33.59 -11.57 42.86
C ASN A 59 33.88 -10.71 44.11
N SER A 60 33.27 -9.53 44.17
CA SER A 60 33.27 -8.66 45.36
C SER A 60 32.38 -9.21 46.48
N LEU A 61 31.22 -9.80 46.14
CA LEU A 61 30.27 -10.39 47.11
C LEU A 61 30.68 -11.79 47.62
N ARG A 62 31.47 -12.56 46.86
CA ARG A 62 32.00 -13.88 47.24
C ARG A 62 32.88 -13.83 48.49
N LYS A 63 33.45 -12.66 48.82
CA LYS A 63 34.17 -12.41 50.09
C LYS A 63 33.24 -12.38 51.33
N ARG A 64 31.91 -12.26 51.16
CA ARG A 64 30.94 -12.06 52.26
C ARG A 64 30.00 -13.25 52.54
N PHE A 65 29.86 -14.24 51.65
CA PHE A 65 28.88 -15.34 51.80
C PHE A 65 29.52 -16.76 51.84
N LYS A 66 28.92 -17.70 52.59
CA LYS A 66 29.39 -19.09 52.75
C LYS A 66 29.43 -19.84 51.41
N LYS A 67 30.59 -20.47 51.12
CA LYS A 67 31.05 -21.00 49.82
C LYS A 67 30.07 -21.84 48.98
N GLY A 68 29.11 -22.56 49.56
CA GLY A 68 28.28 -23.53 48.81
C GLY A 68 26.98 -22.99 48.21
N LYS A 69 26.26 -22.09 48.90
CA LYS A 69 24.92 -21.63 48.45
C LYS A 69 25.00 -20.53 47.38
N LEU A 70 26.07 -19.74 47.41
CA LEU A 70 26.28 -18.66 46.44
C LEU A 70 26.53 -19.22 45.02
N GLU A 71 27.31 -20.29 44.90
CA GLU A 71 27.67 -20.90 43.61
C GLU A 71 26.47 -21.50 42.88
N PHE A 72 25.50 -22.07 43.62
CA PHE A 72 24.26 -22.59 43.04
C PHE A 72 23.35 -21.47 42.53
N TRP A 73 23.10 -20.43 43.34
CA TRP A 73 22.30 -19.27 42.92
C TRP A 73 22.87 -18.56 41.69
N LEU A 74 24.21 -18.50 41.61
CA LEU A 74 24.93 -17.95 40.47
C LEU A 74 24.69 -18.71 39.18
N LEU A 75 24.75 -20.03 39.26
CA LEU A 75 24.50 -20.90 38.11
C LEU A 75 23.03 -20.80 37.67
N CYS A 76 22.10 -20.70 38.62
CA CYS A 76 20.70 -20.43 38.29
C CYS A 76 20.52 -19.08 37.58
N CYS A 77 21.07 -17.99 38.11
CA CYS A 77 20.93 -16.66 37.50
C CYS A 77 21.56 -16.58 36.10
N SER A 78 22.73 -17.18 35.87
CA SER A 78 23.38 -17.16 34.56
C SER A 78 22.61 -17.98 33.53
N VAL A 79 22.04 -19.13 33.93
CA VAL A 79 21.16 -19.95 33.08
C VAL A 79 19.87 -19.20 32.77
N SER A 80 19.20 -18.61 33.77
CA SER A 80 17.98 -17.81 33.55
C SER A 80 18.24 -16.66 32.57
N PHE A 81 19.35 -15.94 32.75
CA PHE A 81 19.69 -14.82 31.89
C PHE A 81 19.99 -15.29 30.46
N SER A 82 20.75 -16.37 30.30
CA SER A 82 21.03 -16.96 28.98
C SER A 82 19.75 -17.43 28.27
N LEU A 83 18.79 -17.97 29.03
CA LEU A 83 17.48 -18.36 28.49
C LEU A 83 16.68 -17.14 28.04
N CYS A 84 16.66 -16.05 28.83
CA CYS A 84 16.00 -14.79 28.44
C CYS A 84 16.59 -14.21 27.16
N THR A 85 17.92 -14.26 26.99
CA THR A 85 18.60 -13.62 25.85
C THR A 85 18.49 -14.46 24.59
N ILE A 86 18.51 -15.79 24.73
CA ILE A 86 18.14 -16.72 23.64
C ILE A 86 16.69 -16.46 23.21
N TYR A 87 15.77 -16.34 24.17
CA TYR A 87 14.36 -16.04 23.90
C TYR A 87 14.19 -14.71 23.14
N GLU A 88 14.81 -13.63 23.60
CA GLU A 88 14.78 -12.32 22.92
C GLU A 88 15.41 -12.38 21.52
N SER A 89 16.55 -13.05 21.38
CA SER A 89 17.25 -13.20 20.09
C SER A 89 16.41 -13.98 19.07
N VAL A 90 15.73 -15.05 19.52
CA VAL A 90 14.81 -15.83 18.69
C VAL A 90 13.60 -14.98 18.29
N ASN A 91 13.00 -14.24 19.23
CA ASN A 91 11.88 -13.35 18.93
C ASN A 91 12.24 -12.25 17.93
N LEU A 92 13.43 -11.65 18.04
CA LEU A 92 13.90 -10.64 17.08
C LEU A 92 14.17 -11.23 15.71
N LYS A 93 14.74 -12.43 15.63
CA LYS A 93 14.91 -13.12 14.35
C LYS A 93 13.55 -13.40 13.70
N LYS A 94 12.57 -13.88 14.49
CA LYS A 94 11.20 -14.12 14.03
C LYS A 94 10.54 -12.82 13.54
N GLN A 95 10.64 -11.72 14.29
CA GLN A 95 10.08 -10.42 13.88
C GLN A 95 10.70 -9.90 12.58
N LYS A 96 12.00 -10.11 12.35
CA LYS A 96 12.65 -9.73 11.08
C LYS A 96 12.18 -10.57 9.91
N GLU A 97 12.04 -11.88 10.11
CA GLU A 97 11.53 -12.77 9.07
C GLU A 97 10.10 -12.38 8.68
N ILE A 98 9.25 -12.12 9.69
CA ILE A 98 7.90 -11.61 9.50
C ILE A 98 7.94 -10.28 8.72
N LEU A 99 8.72 -9.30 9.16
CA LEU A 99 8.81 -8.00 8.48
C LEU A 99 9.29 -8.14 7.03
N SER A 100 10.29 -9.00 6.77
CA SER A 100 10.80 -9.23 5.42
C SER A 100 9.75 -9.88 4.52
N LYS A 101 9.01 -10.87 5.04
CA LYS A 101 7.92 -11.53 4.30
C LYS A 101 6.77 -10.56 4.03
N SER A 102 6.33 -9.81 5.04
CA SER A 102 5.26 -8.81 4.90
C SER A 102 5.66 -7.72 3.90
N LYS A 103 6.91 -7.23 3.93
CA LYS A 103 7.39 -6.27 2.92
C LYS A 103 7.37 -6.84 1.51
N HIS A 104 7.83 -8.08 1.35
CA HIS A 104 7.82 -8.76 0.05
C HIS A 104 6.40 -8.94 -0.47
N GLU A 105 5.46 -9.35 0.39
CA GLU A 105 4.06 -9.51 0.05
C GLU A 105 3.40 -8.17 -0.32
N ILE A 106 3.62 -7.11 0.46
CA ILE A 106 3.12 -5.76 0.14
C ILE A 106 3.67 -5.33 -1.23
N ALA A 107 4.97 -5.51 -1.48
CA ALA A 107 5.59 -5.21 -2.76
C ALA A 107 5.01 -6.05 -3.91
N GLN A 108 4.72 -7.33 -3.69
CA GLN A 108 4.10 -8.20 -4.69
C GLN A 108 2.68 -7.71 -5.00
N ILE A 109 1.86 -7.42 -3.99
CA ILE A 109 0.52 -6.84 -4.18
C ILE A 109 0.62 -5.52 -4.95
N GLY A 110 1.60 -4.67 -4.64
CA GLY A 110 1.87 -3.45 -5.39
C GLY A 110 2.22 -3.74 -6.86
N GLN A 111 3.11 -4.69 -7.11
CA GLN A 111 3.48 -5.09 -8.47
C GLN A 111 2.30 -5.64 -9.26
N ASP A 112 1.44 -6.45 -8.64
CA ASP A 112 0.26 -7.02 -9.29
C ASP A 112 -0.75 -5.91 -9.65
N LEU A 113 -0.97 -4.96 -8.74
CA LEU A 113 -1.80 -3.78 -8.95
C LEU A 113 -1.30 -2.87 -10.09
N PHE A 114 -0.02 -2.54 -10.08
CA PHE A 114 0.56 -1.61 -11.06
C PHE A 114 0.89 -2.30 -12.39
N GLY A 115 1.10 -3.62 -12.36
CA GLY A 115 1.42 -4.45 -13.53
C GLY A 115 0.21 -4.85 -14.38
N GLY A 116 -1.02 -4.58 -13.91
CA GLY A 116 -2.25 -4.86 -14.66
C GLY A 116 -2.63 -6.34 -14.72
N THR A 117 -2.05 -7.17 -13.86
CA THR A 117 -2.50 -8.56 -13.66
C THR A 117 -3.65 -8.55 -12.66
N CYS A 118 -4.88 -8.84 -13.12
CA CYS A 118 -6.05 -8.96 -12.25
C CYS A 118 -5.73 -9.83 -11.04
N VAL A 119 -6.07 -9.35 -9.85
CA VAL A 119 -5.96 -10.11 -8.60
C VAL A 119 -7.08 -11.16 -8.56
N GLN A 120 -7.02 -12.14 -9.47
CA GLN A 120 -7.97 -13.28 -9.49
C GLN A 120 -7.62 -14.36 -8.46
N GLU A 121 -6.52 -14.20 -7.71
CA GLU A 121 -6.24 -15.16 -6.65
C GLU A 121 -7.27 -15.04 -5.52
N PRO A 122 -7.81 -16.17 -5.03
CA PRO A 122 -8.73 -16.17 -3.91
C PRO A 122 -8.09 -15.46 -2.71
N CYS A 123 -8.87 -14.65 -1.99
CA CYS A 123 -8.45 -13.89 -0.81
C CYS A 123 -7.42 -14.66 0.01
N LYS A 124 -6.16 -14.22 -0.06
CA LYS A 124 -5.05 -14.94 0.57
C LYS A 124 -5.26 -14.79 2.06
N ASN A 125 -5.37 -15.91 2.77
CA ASN A 125 -5.66 -15.85 4.20
C ASN A 125 -4.40 -15.46 4.98
N TYR A 126 -4.13 -14.16 5.05
CA TYR A 126 -3.00 -13.62 5.81
C TYR A 126 -3.17 -13.94 7.30
N SER A 127 -2.41 -14.90 7.84
CA SER A 127 -2.49 -15.29 9.25
C SER A 127 -1.57 -14.45 10.13
N THR A 128 -1.95 -14.23 11.38
CA THR A 128 -1.10 -13.57 12.40
C THR A 128 0.14 -14.41 12.73
N ASP A 129 0.07 -15.73 12.57
CA ASP A 129 1.22 -16.62 12.79
C ASP A 129 2.34 -16.41 11.78
N GLU A 130 1.98 -16.07 10.54
CA GLU A 130 2.91 -15.90 9.42
C GLU A 130 3.36 -14.44 9.24
N TYR A 131 2.43 -13.49 9.36
CA TYR A 131 2.67 -12.07 9.04
C TYR A 131 2.63 -11.15 10.27
N GLY A 132 2.39 -11.69 11.47
CA GLY A 132 2.35 -10.92 12.72
C GLY A 132 1.38 -9.74 12.65
N ASP A 133 1.84 -8.59 13.16
CA ASP A 133 1.08 -7.33 13.22
C ASP A 133 0.72 -6.75 11.84
N PHE A 134 1.32 -7.25 10.76
CA PHE A 134 1.01 -6.83 9.39
C PHE A 134 -0.17 -7.59 8.77
N ALA A 135 -0.58 -8.72 9.35
CA ALA A 135 -1.69 -9.51 8.81
C ALA A 135 -2.99 -8.70 8.66
N PRO A 136 -3.41 -7.85 9.62
CA PRO A 136 -4.57 -6.99 9.45
C PRO A 136 -4.43 -5.99 8.30
N ILE A 137 -3.24 -5.39 8.12
CA ILE A 137 -2.98 -4.43 7.03
C ILE A 137 -3.05 -5.11 5.67
N LEU A 138 -2.46 -6.30 5.54
CA LEU A 138 -2.49 -7.07 4.29
C LEU A 138 -3.92 -7.44 3.88
N ARG A 139 -4.76 -7.86 4.84
CA ARG A 139 -6.19 -8.13 4.59
C ARG A 139 -6.94 -6.87 4.16
N LEU A 140 -6.70 -5.75 4.84
CA LEU A 140 -7.34 -4.47 4.49
C LEU A 140 -6.91 -3.99 3.10
N LEU A 141 -5.63 -4.15 2.75
CA LEU A 141 -5.12 -3.83 1.43
C LEU A 141 -5.83 -4.67 0.37
N GLN A 142 -5.89 -6.00 0.53
CA GLN A 142 -6.58 -6.88 -0.42
C GLN A 142 -8.08 -6.55 -0.56
N GLN A 143 -8.77 -6.26 0.55
CA GLN A 143 -10.17 -5.85 0.52
C GLN A 143 -10.37 -4.52 -0.23
N THR A 144 -9.46 -3.56 -0.03
CA THR A 144 -9.52 -2.25 -0.71
C THR A 144 -9.32 -2.40 -2.21
N ILE A 145 -8.42 -3.30 -2.63
CA ILE A 145 -8.18 -3.61 -4.04
C ILE A 145 -9.41 -4.21 -4.68
N ALA A 146 -9.97 -5.27 -4.08
CA ALA A 146 -11.15 -5.93 -4.60
C ALA A 146 -12.34 -4.96 -4.71
N PHE A 147 -12.50 -4.08 -3.72
CA PHE A 147 -13.51 -3.02 -3.77
C PHE A 147 -13.28 -2.03 -4.93
N SER A 148 -12.03 -1.60 -5.15
CA SER A 148 -11.69 -0.70 -6.25
C SER A 148 -11.92 -1.34 -7.62
N GLU A 149 -11.57 -2.62 -7.77
CA GLU A 149 -11.82 -3.39 -9.00
C GLU A 149 -13.32 -3.55 -9.26
N GLU A 150 -14.11 -3.85 -8.22
CA GLU A 150 -15.57 -3.93 -8.32
C GLU A 150 -16.16 -2.62 -8.85
N VAL A 151 -15.81 -1.48 -8.24
CA VAL A 151 -16.29 -0.16 -8.66
C VAL A 151 -15.84 0.18 -10.09
N SER A 152 -14.58 -0.12 -10.46
CA SER A 152 -14.08 0.11 -11.82
C SER A 152 -14.83 -0.73 -12.85
N SER A 153 -15.05 -2.01 -12.56
CA SER A 153 -15.71 -2.94 -13.49
C SER A 153 -17.17 -2.57 -13.78
N GLU A 154 -17.86 -1.99 -12.79
CA GLU A 154 -19.22 -1.44 -12.99
C GLU A 154 -19.21 -0.28 -13.98
N LEU A 155 -18.19 0.59 -13.95
CA LEU A 155 -18.05 1.71 -14.88
C LEU A 155 -17.62 1.26 -16.29
N ASP A 156 -16.66 0.34 -16.39
CA ASP A 156 -16.16 -0.18 -17.67
C ASP A 156 -17.29 -0.78 -18.52
N HIS A 157 -18.25 -1.46 -17.86
CA HIS A 157 -19.42 -2.00 -18.54
C HIS A 157 -20.31 -0.91 -19.15
N GLU A 158 -20.49 0.21 -18.45
CA GLU A 158 -21.29 1.33 -18.93
C GLU A 158 -20.57 2.05 -20.08
N ILE A 159 -19.25 2.29 -19.96
CA ILE A 159 -18.41 2.93 -20.98
C ILE A 159 -18.41 2.13 -22.28
N ALA A 160 -18.25 0.81 -22.21
CA ALA A 160 -18.33 -0.04 -23.41
C ALA A 160 -19.67 0.10 -24.15
N GLY A 161 -20.76 0.38 -23.41
CA GLY A 161 -22.08 0.62 -23.96
C GLY A 161 -22.26 1.97 -24.67
N LEU A 162 -21.30 2.87 -24.51
CA LEU A 162 -21.25 4.22 -25.09
C LEU A 162 -20.49 4.27 -26.42
N GLU A 163 -19.68 3.25 -26.71
CA GLU A 163 -18.91 3.17 -27.95
C GLU A 163 -19.82 3.33 -29.17
N ASN A 164 -19.32 4.09 -30.15
CA ASN A 164 -19.98 4.29 -31.44
C ASN A 164 -21.33 5.04 -31.39
N MET A 165 -21.78 5.54 -30.23
CA MET A 165 -23.09 6.23 -30.15
C MET A 165 -23.16 7.49 -31.01
N LEU A 166 -22.01 8.17 -31.17
CA LEU A 166 -21.89 9.44 -31.90
C LEU A 166 -21.46 9.23 -33.37
N LEU A 167 -21.52 8.00 -33.88
CA LEU A 167 -21.25 7.77 -35.30
C LEU A 167 -22.33 8.42 -36.18
N PRO A 168 -21.96 9.12 -37.26
CA PRO A 168 -22.91 9.84 -38.12
C PRO A 168 -24.11 9.00 -38.60
N ASP A 169 -23.88 7.75 -39.01
CA ASP A 169 -24.95 6.85 -39.45
C ASP A 169 -25.97 6.56 -38.34
N LYS A 170 -25.50 6.47 -37.09
CA LYS A 170 -26.33 6.25 -35.91
C LYS A 170 -27.10 7.49 -35.49
N LEU A 171 -26.52 8.66 -35.71
CA LEU A 171 -27.14 9.96 -35.39
C LEU A 171 -28.29 10.33 -36.33
N SER A 172 -28.45 9.63 -37.47
CA SER A 172 -29.61 9.81 -38.38
C SER A 172 -30.84 8.97 -38.03
N ASP A 173 -30.75 8.11 -37.02
CA ASP A 173 -31.84 7.28 -36.52
C ASP A 173 -32.41 7.89 -35.24
N TYR A 174 -33.68 8.32 -35.28
CA TYR A 174 -34.33 8.97 -34.16
C TYR A 174 -34.43 8.07 -32.92
N ASP A 175 -34.74 6.78 -33.11
CA ASP A 175 -34.84 5.84 -31.99
C ASP A 175 -33.46 5.64 -31.34
N HIS A 176 -32.40 5.67 -32.15
CA HIS A 176 -31.03 5.63 -31.67
C HIS A 176 -30.67 6.90 -30.88
N LEU A 177 -31.08 8.09 -31.32
CA LEU A 177 -30.86 9.34 -30.57
C LEU A 177 -31.49 9.27 -29.18
N VAL A 178 -32.74 8.83 -29.09
CA VAL A 178 -33.46 8.65 -27.81
C VAL A 178 -32.73 7.65 -26.91
N GLN A 179 -32.39 6.47 -27.43
CA GLN A 179 -31.65 5.46 -26.65
C GLN A 179 -30.26 5.94 -26.20
N SER A 180 -29.56 6.72 -27.04
CA SER A 180 -28.24 7.26 -26.71
C SER A 180 -28.33 8.28 -25.58
N LYS A 181 -29.35 9.14 -25.62
CA LYS A 181 -29.62 10.08 -24.52
C LYS A 181 -29.89 9.34 -23.21
N GLU A 182 -30.79 8.36 -23.21
CA GLU A 182 -31.09 7.56 -22.01
C GLU A 182 -29.85 6.84 -21.46
N LYS A 183 -28.99 6.30 -22.34
CA LYS A 183 -27.72 5.70 -21.93
C LYS A 183 -26.78 6.70 -21.26
N LEU A 184 -26.62 7.90 -21.82
CA LEU A 184 -25.78 8.95 -21.24
C LEU A 184 -26.32 9.44 -19.88
N GLU A 185 -27.65 9.59 -19.75
CA GLU A 185 -28.27 9.94 -18.47
C GLU A 185 -28.05 8.85 -17.42
N ARG A 186 -28.16 7.57 -17.79
CA ARG A 186 -27.80 6.46 -16.90
C ARG A 186 -26.32 6.47 -16.55
N PHE A 187 -25.44 6.75 -17.51
CA PHE A 187 -24.00 6.83 -17.27
C PHE A 187 -23.66 7.93 -16.26
N ILE A 188 -24.27 9.11 -16.35
CA ILE A 188 -24.10 10.18 -15.35
C ILE A 188 -24.51 9.71 -13.95
N ASN A 189 -25.63 9.00 -13.82
CA ASN A 189 -26.06 8.45 -12.53
C ASN A 189 -25.05 7.43 -12.01
N LYS A 190 -24.51 6.58 -12.88
CA LYS A 190 -23.48 5.58 -12.54
C LYS A 190 -22.15 6.21 -12.13
N LEU A 191 -21.74 7.30 -12.75
CA LEU A 191 -20.57 8.08 -12.34
C LEU A 191 -20.77 8.61 -10.91
N ASN A 192 -21.92 9.21 -10.63
CA ASN A 192 -22.23 9.74 -9.29
C ASN A 192 -22.28 8.63 -8.23
N ASP A 193 -22.90 7.49 -8.55
CA ASP A 193 -22.94 6.33 -7.64
C ASP A 193 -21.53 5.79 -7.36
N SER A 194 -20.69 5.70 -8.41
CA SER A 194 -19.32 5.18 -8.30
C SER A 194 -18.40 6.11 -7.50
N GLU A 195 -18.48 7.42 -7.75
CA GLU A 195 -17.76 8.44 -6.97
C GLU A 195 -18.17 8.40 -5.49
N ASN A 196 -19.48 8.29 -5.20
CA ASN A 196 -19.99 8.18 -3.83
C ASN A 196 -19.54 6.88 -3.15
N LYS A 197 -19.60 5.74 -3.85
CA LYS A 197 -19.08 4.45 -3.38
C LYS A 197 -17.60 4.58 -3.05
N LEU A 198 -16.79 5.10 -3.96
CA LEU A 198 -15.35 5.26 -3.79
C LEU A 198 -15.02 6.13 -2.56
N ASN A 199 -15.65 7.30 -2.44
CA ASN A 199 -15.44 8.22 -1.31
C ASN A 199 -15.87 7.61 0.04
N SER A 200 -16.97 6.86 0.04
CA SER A 200 -17.43 6.11 1.22
C SER A 200 -16.47 4.98 1.58
N GLY A 201 -15.99 4.24 0.58
CA GLY A 201 -15.02 3.16 0.73
C GLY A 201 -13.69 3.66 1.29
N MET A 202 -13.17 4.79 0.80
CA MET A 202 -11.97 5.42 1.36
C MET A 202 -12.16 5.79 2.84
N SER A 203 -13.32 6.33 3.19
CA SER A 203 -13.63 6.67 4.59
C SER A 203 -13.76 5.41 5.47
N GLN A 204 -14.29 4.32 4.91
CA GLN A 204 -14.38 3.03 5.58
C GLN A 204 -13.00 2.42 5.82
N VAL A 205 -12.08 2.49 4.85
CA VAL A 205 -10.70 2.02 5.02
C VAL A 205 -10.02 2.76 6.16
N GLU A 206 -10.15 4.08 6.24
CA GLU A 206 -9.61 4.88 7.34
C GLU A 206 -10.15 4.43 8.70
N MET A 207 -11.48 4.22 8.81
CA MET A 207 -12.10 3.70 10.03
C MET A 207 -11.64 2.28 10.37
N GLN A 208 -11.45 1.42 9.38
CA GLN A 208 -10.98 0.06 9.56
C GLN A 208 -9.53 0.01 10.04
N ILE A 209 -8.64 0.84 9.50
CA ILE A 209 -7.27 0.98 10.02
C ILE A 209 -7.33 1.52 11.47
N ASN A 210 -8.20 2.48 11.75
CA ASN A 210 -8.38 3.05 13.08
C ASN A 210 -8.96 2.06 14.12
N SER A 211 -9.76 1.09 13.70
CA SER A 211 -10.40 0.11 14.59
C SER A 211 -9.67 -1.24 14.63
N ALA A 212 -8.73 -1.47 13.70
CA ALA A 212 -7.91 -2.65 13.67
C ALA A 212 -7.05 -2.76 14.95
N HIS A 213 -7.02 -3.96 15.49
CA HIS A 213 -6.19 -4.29 16.65
C HIS A 213 -4.77 -4.59 16.17
N PHE A 214 -3.84 -3.71 16.55
CA PHE A 214 -2.42 -3.87 16.32
C PHE A 214 -1.73 -4.08 17.68
N ASP A 215 -0.76 -4.99 17.75
CA ASP A 215 0.04 -5.16 18.97
C ASP A 215 0.94 -3.95 19.24
N LYS A 216 1.22 -3.14 18.21
CA LYS A 216 1.99 -1.88 18.29
C LYS A 216 1.27 -0.74 17.58
N ASP A 217 0.97 0.33 18.33
CA ASP A 217 0.35 1.55 17.82
C ASP A 217 1.17 2.24 16.71
N THR A 218 2.50 2.09 16.72
CA THR A 218 3.38 2.69 15.70
C THR A 218 3.10 2.19 14.28
N TYR A 219 2.66 0.94 14.10
CA TYR A 219 2.30 0.42 12.78
C TYR A 219 0.97 0.97 12.28
N LYS A 220 0.01 1.14 13.20
CA LYS A 220 -1.28 1.77 12.92
C LYS A 220 -1.11 3.22 12.49
N GLU A 221 -0.32 3.99 13.25
CA GLU A 221 -0.01 5.39 12.94
C GLU A 221 0.67 5.52 11.57
N ALA A 222 1.63 4.64 11.26
CA ALA A 222 2.30 4.63 9.96
C ALA A 222 1.33 4.29 8.80
N ALA A 223 0.44 3.30 9.00
CA ALA A 223 -0.56 2.93 8.01
C ALA A 223 -1.57 4.06 7.75
N LEU A 224 -2.10 4.69 8.80
CA LEU A 224 -3.00 5.84 8.70
C LEU A 224 -2.33 7.01 7.99
N LYS A 225 -1.10 7.36 8.39
CA LYS A 225 -0.35 8.44 7.75
C LYS A 225 -0.15 8.16 6.26
N GLY A 226 0.30 6.95 5.90
CA GLY A 226 0.49 6.56 4.51
C GLY A 226 -0.82 6.62 3.70
N PHE A 227 -1.92 6.13 4.28
CA PHE A 227 -3.24 6.19 3.65
C PHE A 227 -3.71 7.64 3.42
N CYS A 228 -3.66 8.49 4.45
CA CYS A 228 -4.09 9.88 4.34
C CYS A 228 -3.23 10.67 3.35
N GLU A 229 -1.91 10.46 3.33
CA GLU A 229 -1.03 11.09 2.34
C GLU A 229 -1.32 10.59 0.91
N GLY A 230 -1.58 9.29 0.74
CA GLY A 230 -1.97 8.72 -0.54
C GLY A 230 -3.27 9.31 -1.06
N ARG A 231 -4.33 9.28 -0.22
CA ARG A 231 -5.64 9.86 -0.52
C ARG A 231 -5.55 11.33 -0.89
N ALA A 232 -4.82 12.13 -0.11
CA ALA A 232 -4.68 13.57 -0.38
C ALA A 232 -4.00 13.86 -1.73
N ARG A 233 -3.12 12.97 -2.21
CA ARG A 233 -2.45 13.10 -3.51
C ARG A 233 -3.31 12.60 -4.67
N SER A 234 -4.12 11.57 -4.47
CA SER A 234 -4.92 10.95 -5.53
C SER A 234 -6.31 11.58 -5.71
N GLN A 235 -6.91 12.13 -4.63
CA GLN A 235 -8.29 12.61 -4.66
C GLN A 235 -8.53 13.66 -5.75
N GLY A 236 -7.62 14.63 -5.90
CA GLY A 236 -7.78 15.69 -6.90
C GLY A 236 -7.88 15.15 -8.33
N LEU A 237 -7.05 14.16 -8.68
CA LEU A 237 -7.08 13.51 -10.00
C LEU A 237 -8.36 12.69 -10.21
N ILE A 238 -8.83 12.02 -9.16
CA ILE A 238 -10.08 11.25 -9.19
C ILE A 238 -11.27 12.18 -9.41
N ASP A 239 -11.35 13.27 -8.65
CA ASP A 239 -12.43 14.26 -8.77
C ASP A 239 -12.42 14.91 -10.17
N GLU A 240 -11.23 15.23 -10.70
CA GLU A 240 -11.05 15.77 -12.04
C GLU A 240 -11.54 14.78 -13.12
N TYR A 241 -11.17 13.50 -13.02
CA TYR A 241 -11.66 12.46 -13.93
C TYR A 241 -13.20 12.38 -13.95
N TYR A 242 -13.85 12.25 -12.78
CA TYR A 242 -15.31 12.20 -12.72
C TYR A 242 -15.99 13.48 -13.27
N ASN A 243 -15.35 14.65 -13.10
CA ASN A 243 -15.86 15.90 -13.62
C ASN A 243 -15.78 16.00 -15.15
N VAL A 244 -14.69 15.51 -15.74
CA VAL A 244 -14.54 15.44 -17.20
C VAL A 244 -15.58 14.47 -17.78
N GLU A 245 -15.72 13.27 -17.20
CA GLU A 245 -16.71 12.27 -17.64
C GLU A 245 -18.15 12.79 -17.61
N ARG A 246 -18.53 13.46 -16.51
CA ARG A 246 -19.84 14.11 -16.39
C ARG A 246 -20.04 15.21 -17.43
N SER A 247 -18.99 15.99 -17.68
CA SER A 247 -19.02 17.05 -18.68
C SER A 247 -19.18 16.48 -20.08
N PHE A 248 -18.42 15.43 -20.42
CA PHE A 248 -18.53 14.71 -21.68
C PHE A 248 -19.96 14.23 -21.91
N ALA A 249 -20.52 13.50 -20.96
CA ALA A 249 -21.87 12.96 -21.07
C ALA A 249 -22.92 14.08 -21.22
N SER A 250 -22.79 15.17 -20.46
CA SER A 250 -23.70 16.31 -20.53
C SER A 250 -23.62 17.05 -21.87
N LYS A 251 -22.42 17.20 -22.46
CA LYS A 251 -22.23 17.81 -23.78
C LYS A 251 -22.73 16.90 -24.90
N ALA A 252 -22.51 15.59 -24.79
CA ALA A 252 -23.05 14.61 -25.72
C ALA A 252 -24.58 14.59 -25.71
N ILE A 253 -25.22 14.69 -24.53
CA ILE A 253 -26.69 14.85 -24.42
C ILE A 253 -27.15 16.12 -25.15
N ARG A 254 -26.46 17.25 -24.96
CA ARG A 254 -26.80 18.51 -25.65
C ARG A 254 -26.69 18.39 -27.18
N LEU A 255 -25.68 17.67 -27.68
CA LEU A 255 -25.52 17.38 -29.10
C LEU A 255 -26.69 16.52 -29.62
N ILE A 256 -27.06 15.47 -28.88
CA ILE A 256 -28.18 14.58 -29.22
C ILE A 256 -29.52 15.33 -29.19
N ASP A 257 -29.74 16.20 -28.21
CA ASP A 257 -30.94 17.03 -28.11
C ASP A 257 -31.07 17.96 -29.32
N PHE A 258 -29.97 18.60 -29.73
CA PHE A 258 -29.93 19.40 -30.94
C PHE A 258 -30.28 18.57 -32.19
N LEU A 259 -29.69 17.38 -32.34
CA LEU A 259 -29.98 16.49 -33.47
C LEU A 259 -31.41 15.93 -33.46
N SER A 260 -32.01 15.79 -32.28
CA SER A 260 -33.40 15.35 -32.13
C SER A 260 -34.39 16.46 -32.50
N GLU A 261 -34.09 17.70 -32.12
CA GLU A 261 -34.90 18.88 -32.48
C GLU A 261 -34.91 19.14 -33.99
N PHE A 262 -33.75 18.95 -34.64
CA PHE A 262 -33.58 19.17 -36.07
C PHE A 262 -33.75 17.88 -36.91
N TYR A 263 -34.37 16.84 -36.35
CA TYR A 263 -34.58 15.58 -37.06
C TYR A 263 -35.34 15.80 -38.39
N GLY A 264 -34.84 15.22 -39.48
CA GLY A 264 -35.36 15.43 -40.84
C GLY A 264 -34.85 16.69 -41.56
N TYR A 265 -34.15 17.59 -40.86
CA TYR A 265 -33.50 18.78 -41.43
C TYR A 265 -32.00 18.60 -41.71
N TYR A 266 -31.51 17.37 -41.58
CA TYR A 266 -30.18 16.95 -41.97
C TYR A 266 -30.22 15.55 -42.59
N SER A 267 -29.13 15.18 -43.27
CA SER A 267 -28.94 13.85 -43.87
C SER A 267 -27.51 13.38 -43.64
N VAL A 268 -27.24 12.09 -43.81
CA VAL A 268 -25.87 11.55 -43.74
C VAL A 268 -25.36 11.28 -45.15
N SER A 269 -24.18 11.82 -45.47
CA SER A 269 -23.50 11.58 -46.73
C SER A 269 -21.99 11.46 -46.52
N ALA A 270 -21.39 10.41 -47.08
CA ALA A 270 -19.96 10.10 -46.91
C ALA A 270 -19.49 10.13 -45.44
N GLY A 271 -20.31 9.60 -44.52
CA GLY A 271 -20.02 9.57 -43.09
C GLY A 271 -20.00 10.94 -42.42
N LYS A 272 -20.76 11.92 -42.95
CA LYS A 272 -20.92 13.26 -42.36
C LYS A 272 -22.38 13.66 -42.33
N LEU A 273 -22.76 14.40 -41.29
CA LEU A 273 -24.06 15.05 -41.20
C LEU A 273 -24.06 16.32 -42.08
N ILE A 274 -25.03 16.41 -42.97
CA ILE A 274 -25.25 17.51 -43.92
C ILE A 274 -26.56 18.19 -43.56
N PHE A 275 -26.49 19.43 -43.10
CA PHE A 275 -27.64 20.25 -42.71
C PHE A 275 -28.18 21.05 -43.90
N GLN A 276 -29.47 21.38 -43.88
CA GLN A 276 -30.12 22.19 -44.91
C GLN A 276 -29.75 23.68 -44.84
N ASP A 277 -29.36 24.17 -43.67
CA ASP A 277 -28.97 25.56 -43.44
C ASP A 277 -27.62 25.69 -42.72
N GLU A 278 -26.95 26.83 -42.92
CA GLU A 278 -25.62 27.11 -42.40
C GLU A 278 -25.59 27.31 -40.89
N ILE A 279 -26.67 27.85 -40.30
CA ILE A 279 -26.75 28.15 -38.86
C ILE A 279 -26.78 26.84 -38.07
N SER A 280 -27.61 25.88 -38.49
CA SER A 280 -27.67 24.55 -37.89
C SER A 280 -26.34 23.80 -38.06
N ALA A 281 -25.70 23.91 -39.23
CA ALA A 281 -24.39 23.32 -39.46
C ALA A 281 -23.31 23.90 -38.53
N GLU A 282 -23.26 25.23 -38.38
CA GLU A 282 -22.34 25.90 -37.47
C GLU A 282 -22.60 25.48 -36.02
N ARG A 283 -23.86 25.42 -35.60
CA ARG A 283 -24.24 25.02 -34.25
C ARG A 283 -23.86 23.57 -33.95
N TYR A 284 -24.09 22.66 -34.89
CA TYR A 284 -23.63 21.28 -34.79
C TYR A 284 -22.12 21.20 -34.62
N ASN A 285 -21.36 21.90 -35.48
CA ASN A 285 -19.89 21.88 -35.43
C ASN A 285 -19.36 22.42 -34.10
N GLN A 286 -19.97 23.46 -33.54
CA GLN A 286 -19.63 23.97 -32.21
C GLN A 286 -19.88 22.92 -31.12
N LEU A 287 -21.06 22.31 -31.08
CA LEU A 287 -21.39 21.29 -30.07
C LEU A 287 -20.51 20.04 -30.21
N PHE A 288 -20.22 19.63 -31.44
CA PHE A 288 -19.32 18.51 -31.70
C PHE A 288 -17.88 18.84 -31.26
N GLN A 289 -17.41 20.06 -31.52
CA GLN A 289 -16.10 20.51 -31.05
C GLN A 289 -16.02 20.52 -29.52
N GLU A 290 -17.06 20.99 -28.81
CA GLU A 290 -17.12 20.92 -27.34
C GLU A 290 -16.95 19.47 -26.81
N VAL A 291 -17.46 18.47 -27.53
CA VAL A 291 -17.29 17.04 -27.18
C VAL A 291 -15.86 16.59 -27.47
N ILE A 292 -15.28 16.96 -28.61
CA ILE A 292 -13.89 16.60 -28.97
C ILE A 292 -12.88 17.22 -28.00
N ASP A 293 -13.09 18.46 -27.57
CA ASP A 293 -12.20 19.14 -26.62
C ASP A 293 -12.19 18.39 -25.27
N LEU A 294 -13.34 17.85 -24.84
CA LEU A 294 -13.43 17.05 -23.62
C LEU A 294 -12.71 15.70 -23.72
N VAL A 295 -12.68 15.07 -24.90
CA VAL A 295 -11.88 13.85 -25.11
C VAL A 295 -10.38 14.13 -24.95
N GLN A 296 -9.92 15.30 -25.38
CA GLN A 296 -8.52 15.71 -25.17
C GLN A 296 -8.22 16.01 -23.70
N GLU A 297 -9.18 16.63 -22.99
CA GLU A 297 -9.08 16.87 -21.55
C GLU A 297 -9.05 15.54 -20.77
N GLU A 298 -9.90 14.57 -21.14
CA GLU A 298 -9.91 13.22 -20.58
C GLU A 298 -8.55 12.53 -20.77
N GLU A 299 -8.01 12.54 -21.99
CA GLU A 299 -6.69 11.97 -22.28
C GLU A 299 -5.59 12.62 -21.42
N ALA A 300 -5.64 13.94 -21.22
CA ALA A 300 -4.70 14.64 -20.35
C ALA A 300 -4.81 14.20 -18.89
N VAL A 301 -6.02 14.05 -18.35
CA VAL A 301 -6.25 13.59 -16.97
C VAL A 301 -5.82 12.13 -16.79
N VAL A 302 -6.16 11.25 -17.73
CA VAL A 302 -5.74 9.84 -17.72
C VAL A 302 -4.21 9.72 -17.74
N ASN A 303 -3.54 10.53 -18.56
CA ASN A 303 -2.07 10.57 -18.57
C ASN A 303 -1.50 11.03 -17.23
N GLN A 304 -2.09 12.04 -16.58
CA GLN A 304 -1.65 12.47 -15.24
C GLN A 304 -1.85 11.38 -14.18
N ILE A 305 -2.95 10.63 -14.25
CA ILE A 305 -3.21 9.48 -13.38
C ILE A 305 -2.13 8.41 -13.60
N GLU A 306 -1.79 8.11 -14.85
CA GLU A 306 -0.76 7.13 -15.18
C GLU A 306 0.64 7.56 -14.74
N GLU A 307 1.02 8.82 -14.95
CA GLU A 307 2.28 9.38 -14.46
C GLU A 307 2.34 9.34 -12.93
N HIS A 308 1.23 9.68 -12.25
CA HIS A 308 1.13 9.58 -10.81
C HIS A 308 1.37 8.13 -10.35
N ARG A 309 0.68 7.18 -10.98
CA ARG A 309 0.79 5.74 -10.73
C ARG A 309 2.25 5.26 -10.87
N GLN A 310 2.91 5.62 -11.96
CA GLN A 310 4.32 5.27 -12.20
C GLN A 310 5.26 5.92 -11.17
N SER A 311 5.00 7.17 -10.78
CA SER A 311 5.81 7.87 -9.76
C SER A 311 5.74 7.18 -8.39
N VAL A 312 4.56 6.66 -8.02
CA VAL A 312 4.34 5.90 -6.79
C VAL A 312 5.06 4.57 -6.88
N TYR A 313 4.93 3.85 -8.00
CA TYR A 313 5.63 2.58 -8.23
C TYR A 313 7.16 2.72 -8.16
N GLN A 314 7.73 3.74 -8.78
CA GLN A 314 9.18 4.01 -8.74
C GLN A 314 9.67 4.31 -7.32
N LYS A 315 8.93 5.15 -6.57
CA LYS A 315 9.26 5.44 -5.16
C LYS A 315 9.26 4.16 -4.33
N TRP A 316 8.30 3.29 -4.57
CA TRP A 316 8.18 2.02 -3.86
C TRP A 316 9.37 1.09 -4.15
N ASN A 317 9.80 0.95 -5.40
CA ASN A 317 10.95 0.11 -5.77
C ASN A 317 12.32 0.70 -5.36
N SER A 318 12.38 1.98 -4.99
CA SER A 318 13.62 2.66 -4.59
C SER A 318 13.97 2.55 -3.10
N GLN A 319 13.08 1.95 -2.29
CA GLN A 319 13.22 1.80 -0.83
C GLN A 319 13.49 0.34 -0.42
#